data_AF-A0A259M8N9-F1
#
_entry.id   AF-A0A259M8N9-F1
#
_cell.length_a   1.000
_cell.length_b   1.000
_cell.length_c   1.000
_cell.angle_alpha   90.00
_cell.angle_beta   90.00
_cell.angle_gamma   90.00
#
_symmetry.space_group_name_H-M   'P 1'
#
loop_
_entity.id
_entity.type
_entity.pdbx_description
1 polymer ?
#
loop_
_entity_poly.entity_id
_entity_poly.type
_entity_poly.pdbx_seq_one_letter_code
_entity_poly.pdbx_strand_id
1 'polypeptide(L)' 'MKKKPLPDLVAEKGQAAIAKALGVSPAAISKALNAEREIVVTVNRDGSMTAQELKPFPSQAKRAA' A
#
# COMPACT_ATOMS: atom_id res chain seq x y z
N MET A 1 -15.00 9.46 2.59
CA MET A 1 -13.66 8.87 2.39
C MET A 1 -13.34 8.06 3.63
N LYS A 2 -12.82 6.84 3.46
CA LYS A 2 -12.36 6.01 4.58
C LYS A 2 -10.90 5.67 4.35
N LYS A 3 -10.06 5.87 5.37
CA LYS A 3 -8.64 5.52 5.34
C LYS A 3 -8.45 4.20 6.09
N LYS A 4 -7.67 3.30 5.52
CA LYS A 4 -7.34 2.01 6.15
C LYS A 4 -5.92 1.56 5.79
N PRO A 5 -5.19 0.91 6.71
CA PRO A 5 -3.92 0.27 6.37
C PRO A 5 -4.06 -0.74 5.23
N LEU A 6 -3.04 -0.83 4.39
CA LEU A 6 -3.00 -1.79 3.27
C LEU A 6 -3.22 -3.26 3.72
N PRO A 7 -2.59 -3.76 4.81
CA PRO A 7 -2.78 -5.15 5.25
C PRO A 7 -4.23 -5.48 5.56
N ASP A 8 -4.95 -4.59 6.25
CA ASP A 8 -6.34 -4.80 6.61
C ASP A 8 -7.26 -4.87 5.39
N LEU A 9 -7.03 -4.01 4.40
CA LEU A 9 -7.80 -4.02 3.15
C LEU A 9 -7.52 -5.28 2.33
N VAL A 10 -6.28 -5.75 2.35
CA VAL A 10 -5.90 -7.02 1.71
C VAL A 10 -6.57 -8.19 2.42
N ALA A 11 -6.67 -8.19 3.75
CA ALA A 11 -7.37 -9.23 4.50
C ALA A 11 -8.88 -9.24 4.18
N GLU A 12 -9.50 -8.07 3.97
CA GLU A 12 -10.93 -7.96 3.65
C GLU A 12 -11.27 -8.33 2.19
N LYS A 13 -10.47 -7.88 1.22
CA LYS A 13 -10.81 -7.94 -0.22
C LYS A 13 -9.90 -8.85 -1.03
N GLY A 14 -8.79 -9.30 -0.46
CA GLY A 14 -7.76 -10.07 -1.15
C GLY A 14 -6.77 -9.21 -1.94
N GLN A 15 -5.55 -9.74 -2.13
CA GLN A 15 -4.46 -9.05 -2.81
C GLN A 15 -4.79 -8.67 -4.26
N ALA A 16 -5.41 -9.60 -5.02
CA ALA A 16 -5.69 -9.38 -6.44
C ALA A 16 -6.69 -8.23 -6.67
N ALA A 17 -7.70 -8.09 -5.81
CA ALA A 17 -8.68 -7.03 -5.92
C ALA A 17 -8.07 -5.66 -5.59
N ILE A 18 -7.28 -5.58 -4.52
CA ILE A 18 -6.60 -4.33 -4.13
C ILE A 18 -5.55 -3.93 -5.17
N ALA A 19 -4.78 -4.88 -5.70
CA ALA A 19 -3.81 -4.63 -6.77
C ALA A 19 -4.47 -4.03 -8.01
N LYS A 20 -5.59 -4.62 -8.46
CA LYS A 20 -6.38 -4.10 -9.58
C LYS A 20 -6.92 -2.71 -9.31
N ALA A 21 -7.45 -2.45 -8.12
CA ALA A 21 -8.00 -1.15 -7.75
C ALA A 21 -6.94 -0.04 -7.68
N LEU A 22 -5.71 -0.37 -7.28
CA LEU A 22 -4.58 0.57 -7.20
C LEU A 22 -3.76 0.64 -8.51
N GLY A 23 -4.10 -0.14 -9.53
CA GLY A 23 -3.38 -0.15 -10.81
C GLY A 23 -1.97 -0.74 -10.73
N VAL A 24 -1.73 -1.69 -9.81
CA VAL A 24 -0.43 -2.35 -9.62
C VAL A 24 -0.55 -3.87 -9.76
N SER A 25 0.59 -4.56 -9.84
CA SER A 25 0.60 -6.04 -9.85
C SER A 25 0.36 -6.63 -8.44
N PRO A 26 -0.23 -7.84 -8.32
CA PRO A 26 -0.35 -8.53 -7.03
C PRO A 26 1.00 -8.75 -6.35
N ALA A 27 2.06 -8.96 -7.12
CA ALA A 27 3.44 -9.07 -6.62
C ALA A 27 3.93 -7.78 -5.94
N ALA A 28 3.51 -6.60 -6.42
CA ALA A 28 3.86 -5.32 -5.79
C ALA A 28 3.20 -5.18 -4.41
N ILE A 29 1.95 -5.65 -4.25
CA ILE A 29 1.27 -5.71 -2.95
C ILE A 29 2.00 -6.66 -2.01
N SER A 30 2.32 -7.88 -2.48
CA SER A 30 3.08 -8.86 -1.70
C SER A 30 4.42 -8.30 -1.23
N LYS A 31 5.19 -7.67 -2.13
CA LYS A 31 6.44 -6.98 -1.78
C LYS A 31 6.25 -5.90 -0.74
N ALA A 32 5.17 -5.12 -0.82
CA ALA A 32 4.92 -4.05 0.13
C ALA A 32 4.57 -4.56 1.53
N LEU A 33 3.81 -5.66 1.61
CA LEU A 33 3.47 -6.32 2.87
C LEU A 33 4.71 -6.98 3.50
N ASN A 34 5.50 -7.72 2.71
CA ASN A 34 6.71 -8.39 3.21
C ASN A 34 7.79 -7.40 3.66
N ALA A 35 7.83 -6.21 3.07
CA ALA A 35 8.75 -5.14 3.47
C ALA A 35 8.17 -4.25 4.59
N GLU A 36 7.02 -4.62 5.16
CA GLU A 36 6.34 -3.89 6.24
C GLU A 36 6.21 -2.38 5.98
N ARG A 37 5.92 -2.02 4.72
CA ARG A 37 5.79 -0.61 4.34
C ARG A 37 4.55 0.00 4.98
N GLU A 38 4.70 1.18 5.57
CA GLU A 38 3.60 1.91 6.18
C GLU A 38 2.75 2.58 5.09
N ILE A 39 1.75 1.83 4.59
CA ILE A 39 0.88 2.27 3.49
C ILE A 39 -0.56 2.41 3.98
N VAL A 40 -1.12 3.60 3.75
CA VAL A 40 -2.53 3.93 4.00
C VAL A 40 -3.26 4.08 2.68
N VAL A 41 -4.36 3.36 2.53
CA VAL A 41 -5.25 3.44 1.37
C VAL A 41 -6.48 4.26 1.73
N THR A 42 -6.82 5.22 0.88
CA THR A 42 -8.05 6.02 0.96
C THR A 42 -9.05 5.48 -0.05
N VAL A 43 -10.20 5.04 0.44
CA VAL A 43 -11.36 4.71 -0.39
C VAL A 43 -12.22 5.97 -0.53
N ASN A 44 -12.30 6.48 -1.75
CA ASN A 44 -13.05 7.68 -2.11
C ASN A 44 -14.56 7.38 -2.19
N ARG A 45 -15.38 8.44 -2.26
CA ARG A 45 -16.85 8.30 -2.31
C ARG A 45 -17.34 7.67 -3.61
N ASP A 46 -16.59 7.84 -4.69
CA ASP A 46 -16.82 7.25 -6.02
C ASP A 46 -16.35 5.79 -6.13
N GLY A 47 -15.77 5.23 -5.05
CA GLY A 47 -15.22 3.87 -5.03
C GLY A 47 -13.78 3.77 -5.55
N SER A 48 -13.20 4.86 -6.05
CA SER A 48 -11.78 4.88 -6.41
C SER A 48 -10.90 4.73 -5.17
N MET A 49 -9.73 4.13 -5.35
CA MET A 49 -8.76 3.92 -4.28
C MET A 49 -7.46 4.65 -4.60
N THR A 50 -6.94 5.38 -3.61
CA THR A 50 -5.62 5.98 -3.68
C THR A 50 -4.79 5.48 -2.49
N ALA A 51 -3.47 5.34 -2.67
CA ALA A 51 -2.57 4.88 -1.62
C ALA A 51 -1.46 5.89 -1.38
N GLN A 52 -1.06 6.04 -0.12
CA GLN A 52 0.07 6.87 0.31
C GLN A 52 0.97 6.02 1.20
N GLU A 53 2.27 6.13 0.99
CA GLU A 53 3.28 5.49 1.83
C GLU A 53 3.96 6.55 2.70
N LEU A 54 4.06 6.28 4.00
CA LEU A 54 4.94 7.02 4.89
C LEU A 54 6.31 6.37 4.88
N LYS A 55 7.35 7.17 4.55
CA LYS A 55 8.73 6.71 4.52
C LYS A 55 9.65 7.79 5.09
N PRO A 56 10.69 7.44 5.87
CA PRO A 56 11.68 8.40 6.33
C PRO A 56 12.41 9.07 5.16
N PHE A 57 12.86 10.30 5.40
CA PHE A 57 13.72 11.07 4.50
C PHE A 57 15.07 11.34 5.19
N PRO A 58 16.22 11.02 4.57
CA PRO A 58 16.37 10.41 3.24
C PRO A 58 15.89 8.96 3.19
N SER A 59 15.34 8.56 2.04
CA SER A 59 14.71 7.24 1.87
C SER A 59 15.72 6.10 1.66
N GLN A 60 16.99 6.45 1.43
CA GLN A 60 18.12 5.54 1.38
C GLN A 60 18.87 5.66 2.71
N ALA A 61 19.00 4.53 3.43
CA ALA A 61 19.96 4.46 4.52
C ALA A 61 21.35 4.80 3.94
N LYS A 62 22.13 5.64 4.62
CA LYS A 62 23.53 5.84 4.26
C LYS A 62 24.16 4.45 4.17
N ARG A 63 24.69 4.08 3.00
CA ARG A 63 25.54 2.87 2.90
C ARG A 63 26.61 3.05 3.97
N ALA A 64 26.66 2.13 4.92
CA ALA A 64 27.80 2.05 5.82
C ALA A 64 29.04 1.91 4.92
N ALA A 65 29.99 2.82 5.09
CA ALA A 65 31.25 2.82 4.35
C ALA A 65 32.12 1.63 4.76
#